data_AF-A0AAW8LQC4-F1
#
_entry.id   AF-A0AAW8LQC4-F1
#
_cell.length_a   1.000
_cell.length_b   1.000
_cell.length_c   1.000
_cell.angle_alpha   90.00
_cell.angle_beta   90.00
_cell.angle_gamma   90.00
#
_symmetry.space_group_name_H-M   'P 1'
#
loop_
_entity.id
_entity.type
_entity.pdbx_description
1 polymer ?
#
loop_
_entity_poly.entity_id
_entity_poly.type
_entity_poly.pdbx_seq_one_letter_code
_entity_poly.pdbx_strand_id
1 'polypeptide(L)'
;MQPRAADDPERVSFHAVARYVQRILHIDVSEEFETEKARAHAHAAAAGMSIDEVRALIWTKGLSTAAQFGLTSFDNHHFAARIAQPGGVVVTIFTPRCRGNGKLRVLSDKELKQKAHRLNRRASARRDTLQSLEGADS
;
A
#
# COMPACT_ATOMS: atom_id res chain seq x y z
N MET A 1 23.15 6.76 -9.91
CA MET A 1 22.03 5.80 -10.10
C MET A 1 21.11 6.39 -11.15
N GLN A 2 20.92 5.72 -12.29
CA GLN A 2 20.01 6.19 -13.34
C GLN A 2 18.56 5.93 -12.93
N PRO A 3 17.62 6.86 -13.19
CA PRO A 3 16.20 6.60 -13.01
C PRO A 3 15.79 5.54 -14.03
N ARG A 4 15.23 4.41 -13.57
CA ARG A 4 14.63 3.43 -14.48
C ARG A 4 13.36 4.07 -15.03
N ALA A 5 12.96 3.72 -16.26
CA ALA A 5 11.67 4.12 -16.86
C ALA A 5 10.41 3.78 -16.00
N ALA A 6 10.59 3.12 -14.85
CA ALA A 6 9.58 2.80 -13.86
C ALA A 6 9.35 3.91 -12.81
N ASP A 7 10.22 4.92 -12.74
CA ASP A 7 10.19 5.99 -11.74
C ASP A 7 9.73 7.32 -12.38
N ASP A 8 8.72 7.25 -13.24
CA ASP A 8 8.11 8.45 -13.80
C ASP A 8 7.28 9.14 -12.69
N PRO A 9 7.72 10.32 -12.19
CA PRO A 9 7.03 11.01 -11.10
C PRO A 9 5.60 11.42 -11.51
N GLU A 10 5.28 11.45 -12.80
CA GLU A 10 3.95 11.78 -13.30
C GLU A 10 2.93 10.63 -13.15
N ARG A 11 3.37 9.42 -12.75
CA ARG A 11 2.48 8.30 -12.48
C ARG A 11 1.65 8.45 -11.21
N VAL A 12 1.89 9.50 -10.42
CA VAL A 12 1.06 9.85 -9.27
C VAL A 12 0.52 11.26 -9.48
N SER A 13 -0.81 11.36 -9.57
CA SER A 13 -1.50 12.62 -9.79
C SER A 13 -1.33 13.58 -8.61
N PHE A 14 -1.43 14.89 -8.86
CA PHE A 14 -1.46 15.89 -7.79
C PHE A 14 -2.60 15.64 -6.80
N HIS A 15 -3.75 15.16 -7.29
CA HIS A 15 -4.86 14.77 -6.44
C HIS A 15 -4.50 13.63 -5.47
N ALA A 16 -3.79 12.61 -5.95
CA ALA A 16 -3.32 11.50 -5.12
C ALA A 16 -2.33 11.96 -4.05
N VAL A 17 -1.41 12.88 -4.39
CA VAL A 17 -0.48 13.51 -3.44
C VAL A 17 -1.23 14.22 -2.31
N ALA A 18 -2.17 15.11 -2.65
CA ALA A 18 -2.96 15.81 -1.63
C ALA A 18 -3.74 14.83 -0.74
N ARG A 19 -4.37 13.81 -1.32
CA ARG A 19 -5.10 12.80 -0.56
C ARG A 19 -4.22 11.93 0.33
N TYR A 20 -2.99 11.63 -0.09
CA TYR A 20 -2.05 10.89 0.75
C TYR A 20 -1.70 11.68 2.01
N VAL A 21 -1.30 12.95 1.85
CA VAL A 21 -0.98 13.81 2.99
C VAL A 21 -2.20 13.97 3.91
N GLN A 22 -3.36 14.25 3.33
CA GLN A 22 -4.58 14.45 4.10
C GLN A 22 -5.03 13.19 4.86
N ARG A 23 -5.09 12.04 4.18
CA ARG A 23 -5.72 10.82 4.72
C ARG A 23 -4.76 9.90 5.46
N ILE A 24 -3.48 9.89 5.08
CA ILE A 24 -2.47 8.96 5.60
C ILE A 24 -1.54 9.67 6.59
N LEU A 25 -1.12 10.91 6.28
CA LEU A 25 -0.32 11.71 7.22
C LEU A 25 -1.17 12.51 8.21
N HIS A 26 -2.50 12.53 8.02
CA HIS A 26 -3.45 13.25 8.88
C HIS A 26 -3.19 14.76 8.97
N ILE A 27 -2.68 15.36 7.89
CA ILE A 27 -2.42 16.79 7.79
C ILE A 27 -3.45 17.41 6.86
N ASP A 28 -4.32 18.24 7.41
CA ASP A 28 -5.36 18.95 6.66
C ASP A 28 -4.96 20.41 6.45
N VAL A 29 -5.23 20.95 5.26
CA VAL A 29 -4.99 22.35 4.93
C VAL A 29 -6.33 22.97 4.55
N SER A 30 -6.87 23.79 5.45
CA SER A 30 -8.18 24.42 5.31
C SER A 30 -8.10 25.71 4.49
N GLU A 31 -7.83 25.57 3.19
CA GLU A 31 -7.80 26.67 2.22
C GLU A 31 -8.52 26.27 0.94
N GLU A 32 -9.05 27.26 0.21
CA GLU A 32 -9.59 27.04 -1.13
C GLU A 32 -8.44 27.08 -2.15
N PHE A 33 -8.42 26.08 -3.04
CA PHE A 33 -7.37 25.95 -4.04
C PHE A 33 -7.97 25.99 -5.44
N GLU A 34 -7.44 26.88 -6.29
CA GLU A 34 -7.87 27.01 -7.69
C GLU A 34 -7.49 25.78 -8.54
N THR A 35 -6.39 25.09 -8.19
CA THR A 35 -5.89 23.93 -8.93
C THR A 35 -5.49 22.78 -8.00
N GLU A 36 -5.60 21.54 -8.49
CA GLU A 36 -5.10 20.37 -7.75
C GLU A 36 -3.58 20.42 -7.54
N LYS A 37 -2.83 21.05 -8.46
CA LYS A 37 -1.39 21.26 -8.30
C LYS A 37 -1.09 22.17 -7.11
N ALA A 38 -1.79 23.31 -7.01
CA ALA A 38 -1.65 24.22 -5.86
C ALA A 38 -2.01 23.50 -4.54
N ARG A 39 -3.11 22.74 -4.54
CA ARG A 39 -3.51 21.92 -3.38
C ARG A 39 -2.41 20.94 -2.97
N ALA A 40 -1.83 20.21 -3.93
CA ALA A 40 -0.76 19.25 -3.66
C ALA A 40 0.50 19.93 -3.09
N HIS A 41 0.89 21.09 -3.62
CA HIS A 41 2.00 21.86 -3.08
C HIS A 41 1.76 22.32 -1.64
N ALA A 42 0.58 22.86 -1.35
CA ALA A 42 0.23 23.30 0.01
C ALA A 42 0.25 22.15 1.01
N HIS A 43 -0.31 20.98 0.64
CA HIS A 43 -0.29 19.79 1.49
C HIS A 43 1.14 19.26 1.68
N ALA A 44 1.93 19.14 0.62
CA ALA A 44 3.31 18.69 0.72
C ALA A 44 4.14 19.64 1.61
N ALA A 45 3.99 20.96 1.43
CA ALA A 45 4.63 21.97 2.27
C ALA A 45 4.21 21.86 3.74
N ALA A 46 2.92 21.66 4.03
CA ALA A 46 2.42 21.44 5.39
C ALA A 46 3.00 20.16 6.03
N ALA A 47 3.33 19.15 5.24
CA ALA A 47 4.03 17.95 5.68
C ALA A 47 5.55 18.12 5.80
N GLY A 48 6.11 19.29 5.44
CA GLY A 48 7.55 19.52 5.39
C GLY A 48 8.26 18.71 4.30
N MET A 49 7.55 18.33 3.24
CA MET A 49 8.04 17.49 2.15
C MET A 49 7.86 18.16 0.79
N SER A 50 8.67 17.77 -0.18
CA SER A 50 8.44 18.05 -1.60
C SER A 50 7.37 17.12 -2.18
N ILE A 51 6.78 17.51 -3.30
CA ILE A 51 5.83 16.65 -4.02
C ILE A 51 6.48 15.33 -4.43
N ASP A 52 7.74 15.36 -4.88
CA ASP A 52 8.43 14.17 -5.36
C ASP A 52 8.74 13.18 -4.23
N GLU A 53 9.02 13.67 -3.01
CA GLU A 53 9.13 12.82 -1.82
C GLU A 53 7.79 12.12 -1.50
N VAL A 54 6.67 12.85 -1.55
CA VAL A 54 5.35 12.24 -1.33
C VAL A 54 5.02 11.23 -2.43
N ARG A 55 5.37 11.51 -3.69
CA ARG A 55 5.22 10.58 -4.80
C ARG A 55 6.03 9.31 -4.60
N ALA A 56 7.27 9.43 -4.11
CA ALA A 56 8.11 8.28 -3.79
C ALA A 56 7.50 7.40 -2.67
N LEU A 57 6.85 8.01 -1.67
CA LEU A 57 6.12 7.26 -0.63
C LEU A 57 4.91 6.49 -1.19
N ILE A 58 4.20 7.08 -2.15
CA ILE A 58 3.04 6.45 -2.80
C ILE A 58 3.48 5.34 -3.78
N TRP A 59 4.53 5.58 -4.55
CA TRP A 59 4.97 4.72 -5.65
C TRP A 59 5.80 3.53 -5.18
N THR A 60 5.14 2.60 -4.49
CA THR A 60 5.77 1.37 -3.99
C THR A 60 5.99 0.34 -5.10
N LYS A 61 6.93 -0.60 -4.90
CA LYS A 61 7.17 -1.74 -5.83
C LYS A 61 5.90 -2.56 -6.10
N GLY A 62 5.05 -2.75 -5.08
CA GLY A 62 3.78 -3.45 -5.24
C GLY A 62 2.81 -2.68 -6.14
N LEU A 63 2.76 -1.36 -5.99
CA LEU A 63 1.88 -0.51 -6.77
C LEU A 63 2.35 -0.38 -8.22
N SER A 64 3.66 -0.26 -8.46
CA SER A 64 4.22 -0.24 -9.82
C SER A 64 3.95 -1.56 -10.55
N THR A 65 4.06 -2.68 -9.85
CA THR A 65 3.71 -4.02 -10.36
C THR A 65 2.22 -4.11 -10.69
N ALA A 66 1.34 -3.64 -9.80
CA ALA A 66 -0.10 -3.60 -10.03
C ALA A 66 -0.48 -2.76 -11.27
N ALA A 67 0.18 -1.61 -11.44
CA ALA A 67 -0.02 -0.75 -12.61
C ALA A 67 0.40 -1.47 -13.92
N GLN A 68 1.55 -2.15 -13.92
CA GLN A 68 2.04 -2.92 -15.08
C GLN A 68 1.11 -4.08 -15.46
N PHE A 69 0.50 -4.74 -14.47
CA PHE A 69 -0.48 -5.82 -14.70
C PHE A 69 -1.87 -5.33 -15.08
N GLY A 70 -2.08 -4.02 -15.28
CA GLY A 70 -3.36 -3.47 -15.68
C GLY A 70 -4.41 -3.46 -14.57
N LEU A 71 -4.01 -3.58 -13.30
CA LEU A 71 -4.94 -3.53 -12.18
C LEU A 71 -5.48 -2.11 -12.00
N THR A 72 -6.77 -2.00 -11.66
CA THR A 72 -7.45 -0.71 -11.45
C THR A 72 -7.46 -0.28 -9.98
N SER A 73 -7.05 -1.17 -9.07
CA SER A 73 -6.99 -0.90 -7.63
C SER A 73 -5.82 -1.61 -6.97
N PHE A 74 -5.26 -1.00 -5.93
CA PHE A 74 -4.17 -1.54 -5.12
C PHE A 74 -4.44 -1.28 -3.63
N ASP A 75 -3.99 -2.19 -2.76
CA ASP A 75 -4.09 -2.06 -1.30
C ASP A 75 -2.88 -2.75 -0.66
N ASN A 76 -2.15 -2.03 0.19
CA ASN A 76 -0.96 -2.53 0.89
C ASN A 76 -1.07 -2.43 2.41
N HIS A 77 -2.27 -2.43 2.98
CA HIS A 77 -2.56 -2.22 4.41
C HIS A 77 -2.23 -0.83 4.97
N HIS A 78 -1.29 -0.09 4.37
CA HIS A 78 -0.99 1.30 4.74
C HIS A 78 -1.94 2.28 4.05
N PHE A 79 -2.30 2.01 2.80
CA PHE A 79 -3.29 2.77 2.06
C PHE A 79 -3.90 1.92 0.94
N ALA A 80 -5.02 2.38 0.40
CA ALA A 80 -5.57 1.86 -0.84
C ALA A 80 -5.50 2.92 -1.94
N ALA A 81 -5.34 2.50 -3.19
CA ALA A 81 -5.17 3.40 -4.33
C ALA A 81 -6.06 2.96 -5.50
N ARG A 82 -6.53 3.93 -6.28
CA ARG A 82 -7.15 3.68 -7.60
C ARG A 82 -6.16 4.05 -8.70
N ILE A 83 -6.05 3.18 -9.68
CA ILE A 83 -5.11 3.28 -10.78
C ILE A 83 -5.92 3.43 -12.08
N ALA A 84 -5.68 4.52 -12.82
CA ALA A 84 -6.24 4.72 -14.14
C ALA A 84 -5.44 3.93 -15.18
N GLN A 85 -6.14 3.17 -16.01
CA GLN A 85 -5.59 2.38 -17.10
C GLN A 85 -5.91 3.06 -18.45
N PRO A 86 -5.07 2.90 -19.49
CA PRO A 86 -3.88 2.04 -19.56
C PRO A 86 -2.57 2.67 -19.02
N GLY A 87 -2.59 3.95 -18.61
CA GLY A 87 -1.38 4.68 -18.22
C GLY A 87 -0.74 4.25 -16.88
N GLY A 88 -1.47 3.50 -16.05
CA GLY A 88 -0.98 3.09 -14.74
C GLY A 88 -0.83 4.25 -13.75
N VAL A 89 -1.61 5.33 -13.92
CA VAL A 89 -1.53 6.54 -13.10
C VAL A 89 -2.37 6.40 -11.85
N VAL A 90 -1.79 6.63 -10.67
CA VAL A 90 -2.52 6.70 -9.40
C VAL A 90 -3.33 7.99 -9.37
N VAL A 91 -4.65 7.84 -9.41
CA VAL A 91 -5.57 8.99 -9.46
C VAL A 91 -5.98 9.48 -8.09
N THR A 92 -6.08 8.59 -7.10
CA THR A 92 -6.48 8.96 -5.74
C THR A 92 -6.03 7.91 -4.72
N ILE A 93 -5.90 8.35 -3.47
CA ILE A 93 -5.52 7.55 -2.31
C ILE A 93 -6.68 7.51 -1.33
N PHE A 94 -6.98 6.33 -0.80
CA PHE A 94 -7.97 6.08 0.24
C PHE A 94 -7.27 5.62 1.52
N THR A 95 -7.94 5.86 2.65
CA THR A 95 -7.56 5.22 3.91
C THR A 95 -7.53 3.70 3.72
N PRO A 96 -6.60 3.00 4.38
CA PRO A 96 -6.51 1.55 4.25
C PRO A 96 -7.84 0.92 4.62
N ARG A 97 -8.23 -0.11 3.87
CA ARG A 97 -9.49 -0.80 4.15
C ARG A 97 -9.37 -1.43 5.53
N CYS A 98 -10.20 -0.98 6.46
CA CYS A 98 -10.43 -1.71 7.69
C CYS A 98 -10.98 -3.07 7.28
N ARG A 99 -10.14 -4.10 7.30
CA ARG A 99 -10.60 -5.48 7.26
C ARG A 99 -11.38 -5.63 8.55
N GLY A 100 -12.70 -5.43 8.49
CA GLY A 100 -13.56 -5.52 9.66
C GLY A 100 -13.13 -6.76 10.41
N ASN A 101 -12.66 -6.59 11.65
CA ASN A 101 -12.16 -7.67 12.49
C ASN A 101 -13.21 -8.76 12.36
N GLY A 102 -12.90 -9.83 11.60
CA GLY A 102 -13.88 -10.87 11.33
C GLY A 102 -14.49 -11.22 12.68
N LYS A 103 -15.82 -11.13 12.81
CA LYS A 103 -16.52 -11.12 14.11
C LYS A 103 -15.79 -12.05 15.06
N LEU A 104 -15.34 -11.55 16.23
CA LEU A 104 -14.60 -12.35 17.20
C LEU A 104 -15.47 -13.55 17.54
N ARG A 105 -15.20 -14.67 16.87
CA ARG A 105 -16.01 -15.86 16.97
C ARG A 105 -15.44 -16.66 18.12
N VAL A 106 -16.23 -16.79 19.18
CA VAL A 106 -15.95 -17.78 20.22
C VAL A 106 -16.07 -19.14 19.55
N LEU A 107 -14.92 -19.80 19.40
CA LEU A 107 -14.85 -21.14 18.84
C LEU A 107 -15.22 -22.14 19.94
N SER A 108 -15.94 -23.18 19.58
CA SER A 108 -16.08 -24.34 20.48
C SER A 108 -14.72 -25.01 20.68
N ASP A 109 -14.57 -25.80 21.76
CA ASP A 109 -13.33 -26.52 22.05
C ASP A 109 -12.86 -27.39 20.88
N LYS A 110 -13.81 -28.00 20.14
CA LYS A 110 -13.50 -28.82 18.95
C LYS A 110 -12.90 -27.97 17.83
N GLU A 111 -13.48 -26.81 17.57
CA GLU A 111 -13.01 -25.89 16.53
C GLU A 111 -11.67 -25.25 16.92
N LEU A 112 -11.47 -24.97 18.21
CA LEU A 112 -10.19 -24.49 18.75
C LEU A 112 -9.09 -25.54 18.52
N LYS A 113 -9.35 -26.81 18.87
CA LYS A 113 -8.42 -27.93 18.65
C LYS A 113 -8.08 -28.09 17.16
N GLN A 114 -9.08 -28.03 16.28
CA GLN A 114 -8.86 -28.12 14.83
C GLN A 114 -8.02 -26.95 14.30
N LYS A 115 -8.29 -25.72 14.75
CA LYS A 115 -7.53 -24.53 14.36
C LYS A 115 -6.07 -24.64 14.83
N ALA A 116 -5.85 -25.06 16.08
CA ALA A 116 -4.52 -25.27 16.64
C ALA A 116 -3.75 -26.35 15.85
N HIS A 117 -4.38 -27.49 15.56
CA HIS A 117 -3.76 -28.55 14.77
C HIS A 117 -3.34 -28.06 13.37
N ARG A 118 -4.21 -27.29 12.69
CA ARG A 118 -3.88 -26.71 11.38
C ARG A 118 -2.71 -25.73 11.45
N LEU A 119 -2.63 -24.90 12.49
CA LEU A 119 -1.52 -23.97 12.69
C LEU A 119 -0.21 -24.73 12.95
N ASN A 120 -0.23 -25.74 13.82
CA ASN A 120 0.94 -26.56 14.12
C ASN A 120 1.47 -27.30 12.88
N ARG A 121 0.58 -27.88 12.06
CA ARG A 121 1.00 -28.49 10.78
C ARG A 121 1.68 -27.49 9.85
N ARG A 122 1.15 -26.27 9.72
CA ARG A 122 1.78 -25.21 8.91
C ARG A 122 3.13 -24.78 9.48
N ALA A 123 3.26 -24.70 10.79
CA ALA A 123 4.52 -24.35 11.44
C ALA A 123 5.59 -25.43 11.21
N SER A 124 5.21 -26.71 11.30
CA SER A 124 6.11 -27.84 10.97
C SER A 124 6.58 -27.76 9.52
N ALA A 125 5.66 -27.68 8.56
CA ALA A 125 6.01 -27.62 7.15
C ALA A 125 6.94 -26.44 6.80
N ARG A 126 6.77 -25.29 7.48
CA ARG A 126 7.69 -24.14 7.33
C ARG A 126 9.07 -24.44 7.89
N ARG A 127 9.18 -25.09 9.06
CA ARG A 127 10.48 -25.50 9.62
C ARG A 127 11.18 -26.48 8.70
N ASP A 128 10.45 -27.46 8.19
CA ASP A 128 11.00 -28.45 7.25
C ASP A 128 11.52 -27.77 5.97
N THR A 129 10.76 -26.80 5.45
CA THR A 129 11.19 -26.01 4.28
C THR A 129 12.46 -25.21 4.58
N LEU A 130 12.56 -24.57 5.74
CA LEU A 130 13.74 -23.81 6.14
C LEU A 130 14.97 -24.70 6.33
N GLN A 131 14.81 -25.87 6.96
CA GLN A 131 15.90 -26.84 7.13
C GLN A 131 16.38 -27.40 5.79
N SER A 132 15.48 -27.69 4.85
CA SER A 132 15.85 -28.12 3.51
C SER A 132 16.62 -27.04 2.72
N LEU A 133 16.37 -25.76 2.99
CA LEU A 133 17.11 -24.66 2.37
C LEU A 133 18.50 -24.51 3.00
N GLU A 134 18.61 -24.57 4.34
CA GLU A 134 19.90 -24.50 5.04
C GLU A 134 20.82 -25.69 4.72
N GLY A 135 20.26 -26.88 4.51
CA GLY A 135 21.02 -28.07 4.11
C GLY A 135 21.39 -28.14 2.62
N ALA A 136 20.86 -27.26 1.78
CA ALA A 136 21.21 -27.19 0.35
C ALA A 136 22.43 -26.29 0.06
N ASP A 137 22.84 -25.48 1.05
CA ASP A 137 23.99 -24.58 0.99
C ASP A 137 25.26 -25.16 1.66
N SER A 138 25.25 -26.45 2.05
CA SER A 138 26.40 -27.20 2.61
C SER A 138 26.87 -28.30 1.65
#